data_AF-A0A820F564-F1
#
_entry.id   AF-A0A820F564-F1
#
_cell.length_a   1.000
_cell.length_b   1.000
_cell.length_c   1.000
_cell.angle_alpha   90.00
_cell.angle_beta   90.00
_cell.angle_gamma   90.00
#
_symmetry.space_group_name_H-M   'P 1'
#
loop_
_entity.id
_entity.type
_entity.pdbx_description
1 polymer ?
#
loop_
_entity_poly.entity_id
_entity_poly.type
_entity_poly.pdbx_seq_one_letter_code
_entity_poly.pdbx_strand_id
1 'polypeptide(L)'
;MNLVNIAKRLLYLTQTEFHFQNSTTSEDEVLTSQHLFEILKTFKDSYFNELHTYESLDFQDEYDEMKDDGDNGGEELIDEKESTDEEQNIENYEENQHLDIQNNFKLNEMKDIVEWVGQHPNYKIASIKHRFRKVKHMRYIERFREYIEANGTRLEKLKRIKEFMWNEFYVKRTIEKTAIQKARELDWNNFKASESFIAAFKREHRISSGRAVFPHQDRQLLILPEGSTPHIQPQDLSLFRSWRFIHEKIEHYVHINQTEMNLNHRQYFINMHSIIHNQLSAPQFKNLIKSGFVQAKILNETVGEIKKPKDVCFKLYDLDCSVIGCEERTVLTCAWCKQHLCYFHLIENLHLHL
;
A
#
# COMPACT_ATOMS: atom_id res chain seq x y z
N MET A 1 -6.19 -5.77 -7.58
CA MET A 1 -6.22 -7.22 -7.27
C MET A 1 -5.33 -7.91 -8.29
N ASN A 2 -4.21 -8.52 -7.89
CA ASN A 2 -3.17 -8.99 -8.81
C ASN A 2 -3.58 -10.31 -9.50
N LEU A 3 -3.54 -10.36 -10.84
CA LEU A 3 -3.84 -11.56 -11.65
C LEU A 3 -3.03 -12.79 -11.21
N VAL A 4 -1.79 -12.59 -10.74
CA VAL A 4 -0.94 -13.65 -10.18
C VAL A 4 -1.53 -14.22 -8.89
N ASN A 5 -2.18 -13.39 -8.06
CA ASN A 5 -2.83 -13.85 -6.84
C ASN A 5 -4.15 -14.57 -7.14
N ILE A 6 -4.85 -14.19 -8.23
CA ILE A 6 -6.02 -14.92 -8.72
C ILE A 6 -5.59 -16.29 -9.25
N ALA A 7 -4.55 -16.35 -10.08
CA ALA A 7 -4.00 -17.60 -10.61
C ALA A 7 -3.47 -18.52 -9.50
N LYS A 8 -2.74 -18.00 -8.51
CA LYS A 8 -2.27 -18.79 -7.35
C LYS A 8 -3.43 -19.31 -6.49
N ARG A 9 -4.50 -18.53 -6.36
CA ARG A 9 -5.67 -18.95 -5.58
C ARG A 9 -6.50 -19.98 -6.32
N LEU A 10 -6.61 -19.89 -7.64
CA LEU A 10 -7.19 -20.94 -8.49
C LEU A 10 -6.35 -22.22 -8.47
N LEU A 11 -5.01 -22.10 -8.51
CA LEU A 11 -4.10 -23.24 -8.38
C LEU A 11 -4.19 -23.90 -6.99
N TYR A 12 -4.31 -23.08 -5.94
CA TYR A 12 -4.49 -23.58 -4.58
C TYR A 12 -5.83 -24.30 -4.42
N LEU A 13 -6.93 -23.71 -4.87
CA LEU A 13 -8.26 -24.32 -4.83
C LEU A 13 -8.31 -25.65 -5.59
N THR A 14 -7.71 -25.70 -6.79
CA THR A 14 -7.59 -26.95 -7.57
C THR A 14 -6.70 -28.00 -6.92
N GLN A 15 -5.73 -27.62 -6.08
CA GLN A 15 -4.87 -28.56 -5.35
C GLN A 15 -5.46 -29.02 -4.02
N THR A 16 -6.21 -28.16 -3.32
CA THR A 16 -6.72 -28.46 -1.98
C THR A 16 -8.14 -29.01 -1.96
N GLU A 17 -9.00 -28.64 -2.90
CA GLU A 17 -10.39 -29.14 -2.94
C GLU A 17 -10.55 -30.45 -3.71
N PHE A 18 -9.54 -30.88 -4.48
CA PHE A 18 -9.57 -32.15 -5.21
C PHE A 18 -9.28 -33.41 -4.37
N HIS A 19 -9.16 -33.27 -3.05
CA HIS A 19 -9.25 -34.42 -2.14
C HIS A 19 -10.69 -34.76 -1.71
N PHE A 20 -11.71 -34.07 -2.24
CA PHE A 20 -13.09 -34.56 -2.15
C PHE A 20 -13.31 -35.72 -3.14
N GLN A 21 -13.38 -36.93 -2.58
CA GLN A 21 -13.63 -38.19 -3.28
C GLN A 21 -14.97 -38.30 -4.04
N ASN A 22 -15.73 -37.22 -4.28
CA ASN A 22 -17.03 -37.27 -4.95
C ASN A 22 -17.35 -36.06 -5.87
N SER A 23 -16.36 -35.32 -6.37
CA SER A 23 -16.63 -34.27 -7.36
C SER A 23 -16.68 -34.88 -8.76
N THR A 24 -17.86 -34.91 -9.38
CA THR A 24 -18.07 -35.14 -10.82
C THR A 24 -17.56 -33.94 -11.61
N THR A 25 -16.26 -33.70 -11.57
CA THR A 25 -15.63 -32.74 -12.48
C THR A 25 -15.60 -33.39 -13.85
N SER A 26 -16.23 -32.73 -14.82
CA SER A 26 -16.32 -33.25 -16.18
C SER A 26 -14.92 -33.29 -16.79
N GLU A 27 -14.65 -34.30 -17.62
CA GLU A 27 -13.40 -34.40 -18.39
C GLU A 27 -13.12 -33.12 -19.19
N ASP A 28 -14.18 -32.44 -19.63
CA ASP A 28 -14.12 -31.14 -20.31
C ASP A 28 -13.59 -29.99 -19.43
N GLU A 29 -13.89 -29.98 -18.13
CA GLU A 29 -13.44 -28.94 -17.20
C GLU A 29 -11.93 -29.08 -16.92
N VAL A 30 -11.45 -30.32 -16.81
CA VAL A 30 -10.02 -30.61 -16.66
C VAL A 30 -9.27 -30.21 -17.93
N LEU A 31 -9.80 -30.56 -19.10
CA LEU A 31 -9.22 -30.20 -20.39
C LEU A 31 -9.16 -28.67 -20.59
N THR A 32 -10.25 -27.97 -20.25
CA THR A 32 -10.32 -26.50 -20.34
C THR A 32 -9.31 -25.84 -19.40
N SER A 33 -9.15 -26.38 -18.19
CA SER A 33 -8.18 -25.88 -17.21
C SER A 33 -6.73 -26.05 -17.68
N GLN A 34 -6.41 -27.20 -18.28
CA GLN A 34 -5.09 -27.47 -18.86
C GLN A 34 -4.80 -26.55 -20.05
N HIS A 35 -5.79 -26.35 -20.93
CA HIS A 35 -5.66 -25.46 -22.06
C HIS A 35 -5.45 -24.00 -21.63
N LEU A 36 -6.18 -23.54 -20.61
CA LEU A 36 -6.00 -22.21 -20.04
C LEU A 36 -4.60 -22.02 -19.45
N PHE A 37 -4.08 -23.06 -18.77
CA PHE A 37 -2.73 -23.05 -18.20
C PHE A 37 -1.65 -22.94 -19.29
N GLU A 38 -1.75 -23.72 -20.37
CA GLU A 38 -0.78 -23.66 -21.47
C GLU A 38 -0.85 -22.31 -22.21
N ILE A 39 -2.04 -21.71 -22.40
CA ILE A 39 -2.16 -20.36 -22.94
C ILE A 39 -1.42 -19.34 -22.05
N LEU A 40 -1.65 -19.38 -20.74
CA LEU A 40 -0.98 -18.47 -19.81
C LEU A 40 0.55 -18.65 -19.79
N LYS A 41 1.01 -19.89 -19.95
CA LYS A 41 2.44 -20.23 -20.05
C LYS A 41 3.06 -19.68 -21.35
N THR A 42 2.39 -19.84 -22.49
CA THR A 42 2.86 -19.25 -23.76
C THR A 42 2.90 -17.72 -23.72
N PHE A 43 1.92 -17.06 -23.09
CA PHE A 43 1.96 -15.61 -22.89
C PHE A 43 3.14 -15.16 -22.03
N LYS A 44 3.47 -15.91 -20.98
CA LYS A 44 4.65 -15.64 -20.15
C LYS A 44 5.94 -15.77 -20.97
N ASP A 45 6.05 -16.78 -21.82
CA ASP A 45 7.30 -17.05 -22.54
C ASP A 45 7.47 -16.15 -23.79
N SER A 46 6.40 -15.66 -24.40
CA SER A 46 6.50 -14.76 -25.57
C SER A 46 6.75 -13.30 -25.17
N TYR A 47 6.09 -12.78 -24.14
CA TYR A 47 6.11 -11.35 -23.83
C TYR A 47 7.35 -10.90 -23.03
N PHE A 48 7.99 -11.83 -22.31
CA PHE A 48 9.11 -11.49 -21.43
C PHE A 48 10.50 -11.66 -22.08
N ASN A 49 10.59 -12.30 -23.25
CA ASN A 49 11.87 -12.52 -23.94
C ASN A 49 12.29 -11.38 -24.90
N GLU A 50 11.41 -10.40 -25.17
CA GLU A 50 11.66 -9.31 -26.13
C GLU A 50 11.87 -7.92 -25.50
N LEU A 51 12.29 -7.83 -24.24
CA LEU A 51 12.65 -6.54 -23.64
C LEU A 51 14.11 -6.19 -23.97
N HIS A 52 14.31 -5.52 -25.11
CA HIS A 52 15.56 -4.84 -25.42
C HIS A 52 15.76 -3.61 -24.53
N THR A 53 16.96 -3.48 -23.97
CA THR A 53 17.40 -2.30 -23.23
C THR A 53 17.69 -1.15 -24.19
N TYR A 54 16.88 -0.10 -24.14
CA TYR A 54 17.22 1.20 -24.72
C TYR A 54 17.40 2.23 -23.61
N GLU A 55 18.52 2.95 -23.68
CA GLU A 55 18.92 4.00 -22.75
C GLU A 55 18.10 5.29 -22.96
N SER A 56 17.79 5.91 -21.81
CA SER A 56 17.33 7.28 -21.53
C SER A 56 16.86 8.16 -22.70
N LEU A 57 15.58 8.54 -22.65
CA LEU A 57 15.13 9.84 -23.16
C LEU A 57 14.19 10.46 -22.14
N ASP A 58 14.71 11.43 -21.39
CA ASP A 58 13.95 12.34 -20.54
C ASP A 58 13.06 13.20 -21.43
N PHE A 59 11.75 13.08 -21.29
CA PHE A 59 10.79 14.04 -21.84
C PHE A 59 10.24 14.89 -20.70
N GLN A 60 10.44 16.20 -20.79
CA GLN A 60 9.67 17.18 -20.03
C GLN A 60 8.23 17.13 -20.54
N ASP A 61 7.28 16.85 -19.64
CA ASP A 61 5.86 16.66 -19.96
C ASP A 61 5.16 18.03 -19.98
N GLU A 62 4.59 18.39 -21.13
CA GLU A 62 3.92 19.68 -21.43
C GLU A 62 2.61 19.88 -20.62
N TYR A 63 2.28 18.96 -19.72
CA TYR A 63 1.08 18.95 -18.88
C TYR A 63 1.28 19.54 -17.47
N ASP A 64 2.50 19.87 -17.07
CA ASP A 64 2.78 20.56 -15.80
C ASP A 64 2.48 22.08 -15.86
N GLU A 65 2.24 22.64 -17.04
CA GLU A 65 1.94 24.08 -17.25
C GLU A 65 0.44 24.41 -17.31
N MET A 66 -0.40 23.75 -16.51
CA MET A 66 -1.79 24.20 -16.29
C MET A 66 -2.00 24.58 -14.82
N LYS A 67 -1.30 25.63 -14.38
CA LYS A 67 -1.77 26.49 -13.30
C LYS A 67 -2.34 27.76 -13.94
N ASP A 68 -3.61 27.99 -13.63
CA ASP A 68 -4.42 29.11 -14.10
C ASP A 68 -3.95 30.39 -13.43
N ASP A 69 -3.39 31.31 -14.22
CA ASP A 69 -3.07 32.69 -13.82
C ASP A 69 -4.37 33.52 -13.90
N GLY A 70 -4.92 33.94 -12.76
CA GLY A 70 -6.21 34.65 -12.75
C GLY A 70 -6.72 35.17 -11.41
N ASP A 71 -5.85 35.88 -10.67
CA ASP A 71 -6.06 37.03 -9.76
C ASP A 71 -7.29 37.18 -8.82
N ASN A 72 -6.96 37.32 -7.53
CA ASN A 72 -7.49 38.14 -6.43
C ASN A 72 -8.95 38.07 -5.92
N GLY A 73 -9.03 37.72 -4.62
CA GLY A 73 -9.82 38.49 -3.64
C GLY A 73 -10.66 37.67 -2.67
N GLY A 74 -10.15 37.42 -1.46
CA GLY A 74 -10.96 36.95 -0.35
C GLY A 74 -10.18 36.17 0.70
N GLU A 75 -9.69 36.89 1.72
CA GLU A 75 -9.17 36.32 2.96
C GLU A 75 -10.19 35.40 3.62
N GLU A 76 -9.81 34.15 3.92
CA GLU A 76 -10.36 33.45 5.08
C GLU A 76 -9.30 32.51 5.68
N LEU A 77 -9.00 32.79 6.94
CA LEU A 77 -8.04 32.11 7.81
C LEU A 77 -8.54 30.69 8.12
N ILE A 78 -7.78 29.67 7.70
CA ILE A 78 -7.86 28.34 8.30
C ILE A 78 -6.44 27.88 8.65
N ASP A 79 -6.29 27.69 9.96
CA ASP A 79 -5.10 27.37 10.74
C ASP A 79 -4.66 25.92 10.48
N GLU A 80 -3.88 25.70 9.41
CA GLU A 80 -3.08 24.48 9.28
C GLU A 80 -1.76 24.68 10.03
N LYS A 81 -1.74 24.25 11.29
CA LYS A 81 -0.49 23.99 12.00
C LYS A 81 0.27 22.85 11.31
N GLU A 82 1.11 23.23 10.36
CA GLU A 82 2.36 22.54 10.10
C GLU A 82 3.11 22.42 11.44
N SER A 83 3.30 21.18 11.91
CA SER A 83 4.20 20.89 13.01
C SER A 83 5.65 20.98 12.49
N THR A 84 6.12 22.20 12.29
CA THR A 84 7.52 22.54 12.48
C THR A 84 7.75 22.83 13.96
N ASP A 85 8.96 22.48 14.40
CA ASP A 85 9.55 22.71 15.72
C ASP A 85 9.12 21.72 16.82
N GLU A 86 10.09 20.89 17.24
CA GLU A 86 10.94 21.26 18.37
C GLU A 86 11.98 20.15 18.63
N GLU A 87 13.20 20.41 18.17
CA GLU A 87 14.38 20.00 18.93
C GLU A 87 14.28 20.65 20.31
N GLN A 88 13.73 19.94 21.30
CA GLN A 88 14.07 20.11 22.71
C GLN A 88 13.54 18.97 23.59
N ASN A 89 14.45 18.46 24.42
CA ASN A 89 14.18 17.70 25.64
C ASN A 89 13.39 16.38 25.52
N ILE A 90 14.09 15.31 25.11
CA ILE A 90 13.86 14.02 25.78
C ILE A 90 14.70 14.04 27.05
N GLU A 91 13.99 14.30 28.14
CA GLU A 91 14.42 14.19 29.52
C GLU A 91 15.30 12.96 29.78
N ASN A 92 16.45 13.22 30.39
CA ASN A 92 17.19 12.37 31.31
C ASN A 92 16.64 10.95 31.52
N TYR A 93 17.10 10.01 30.68
CA TYR A 93 17.22 8.62 31.10
C TYR A 93 18.53 8.47 31.89
N GLU A 94 18.47 8.80 33.17
CA GLU A 94 19.45 8.41 34.18
C GLU A 94 19.47 6.88 34.32
N GLU A 95 20.07 6.16 33.38
CA GLU A 95 20.37 4.73 33.51
C GLU A 95 21.70 4.32 32.81
N ASN A 96 22.53 5.32 32.49
CA ASN A 96 23.73 5.19 31.65
C ASN A 96 24.98 4.59 32.35
N GLN A 97 24.83 3.85 33.45
CA GLN A 97 25.90 2.97 33.97
C GLN A 97 25.56 1.48 33.91
N HIS A 98 24.33 1.09 33.55
CA HIS A 98 23.92 -0.32 33.47
C HIS A 98 23.83 -0.90 32.06
N LEU A 99 23.76 -0.05 31.03
CA LEU A 99 23.73 -0.46 29.61
C LEU A 99 25.06 -1.08 29.14
N ASP A 100 26.18 -0.63 29.68
CA ASP A 100 27.53 -1.11 29.28
C ASP A 100 27.79 -2.59 29.62
N ILE A 101 27.05 -3.14 30.58
CA ILE A 101 27.19 -4.55 31.00
C ILE A 101 26.41 -5.47 30.05
N GLN A 102 25.24 -5.02 29.58
CA GLN A 102 24.32 -5.83 28.79
C GLN A 102 24.85 -6.10 27.37
N ASN A 103 25.75 -5.25 26.85
CA ASN A 103 26.24 -5.36 25.48
C ASN A 103 27.49 -6.24 25.29
N ASN A 104 28.15 -6.68 26.37
CA ASN A 104 29.49 -7.31 26.27
C ASN A 104 29.57 -8.80 26.60
N PHE A 105 28.49 -9.41 27.08
CA PHE A 105 28.46 -10.81 27.50
C PHE A 105 27.35 -11.57 26.80
N LYS A 106 27.67 -12.72 26.20
CA LYS A 106 26.68 -13.68 25.68
C LYS A 106 26.16 -14.55 26.82
N LEU A 107 24.91 -15.04 26.72
CA LEU A 107 24.32 -15.91 27.75
C LEU A 107 25.19 -17.14 28.11
N ASN A 108 25.82 -17.76 27.12
CA ASN A 108 26.72 -18.91 27.36
C ASN A 108 27.97 -18.49 28.15
N GLU A 109 28.57 -17.34 27.84
CA GLU A 109 29.71 -16.81 28.61
C GLU A 109 29.29 -16.55 30.07
N MET A 110 28.08 -16.05 30.30
CA MET A 110 27.54 -15.84 31.66
C MET A 110 27.40 -17.16 32.42
N LYS A 111 26.90 -18.22 31.76
CA LYS A 111 26.78 -19.56 32.37
C LYS A 111 28.13 -20.10 32.78
N ASP A 112 29.12 -20.05 31.88
CA ASP A 112 30.48 -20.53 32.14
C ASP A 112 31.12 -19.79 33.33
N ILE A 113 30.90 -18.47 33.42
CA ILE A 113 31.40 -17.65 34.53
C ILE A 113 30.73 -18.06 35.85
N VAL A 114 29.40 -18.17 35.87
CA VAL A 114 28.63 -18.51 37.07
C VAL A 114 28.96 -19.93 37.55
N GLU A 115 29.07 -20.89 36.64
CA GLU A 115 29.44 -22.27 36.95
C GLU A 115 30.86 -22.34 37.54
N TRP A 116 31.83 -21.67 36.90
CA TRP A 116 33.20 -21.65 37.39
C TRP A 116 33.32 -21.03 38.78
N VAL A 117 32.60 -19.92 39.04
CA VAL A 117 32.56 -19.29 40.36
C VAL A 117 31.87 -20.19 41.39
N GLY A 118 30.84 -20.95 40.98
CA GLY A 118 30.19 -21.95 41.83
C GLY A 118 31.11 -23.09 42.24
N GLN A 119 32.00 -23.54 41.35
CA GLN A 119 33.03 -24.55 41.64
C GLN A 119 34.14 -24.03 42.56
N HIS A 120 34.33 -22.71 42.66
CA HIS A 120 35.44 -22.08 43.39
C HIS A 120 34.97 -20.99 44.37
N PRO A 121 34.12 -21.31 45.37
CA PRO A 121 33.47 -20.31 46.22
C PRO A 121 34.45 -19.48 47.08
N ASN A 122 35.64 -20.01 47.38
CA ASN A 122 36.64 -19.36 48.23
C ASN A 122 37.62 -18.45 47.47
N TYR A 123 37.49 -18.33 46.14
CA TYR A 123 38.44 -17.55 45.35
C TYR A 123 38.20 -16.05 45.49
N LYS A 124 39.28 -15.28 45.60
CA LYS A 124 39.23 -13.81 45.69
C LYS A 124 38.77 -13.22 44.34
N ILE A 125 38.08 -12.08 44.41
CA ILE A 125 37.62 -11.32 43.23
C ILE A 125 38.77 -11.03 42.25
N ALA A 126 39.98 -10.77 42.75
CA ALA A 126 41.16 -10.55 41.91
C ALA A 126 41.46 -11.75 40.99
N SER A 127 41.29 -12.98 41.47
CA SER A 127 41.47 -14.20 40.70
C SER A 127 40.38 -14.38 39.65
N ILE A 128 39.12 -14.05 40.01
CA ILE A 128 37.98 -14.06 39.07
C ILE A 128 38.23 -13.06 37.94
N LYS A 129 38.65 -11.83 38.26
CA LYS A 129 38.99 -10.77 37.30
C LYS A 129 40.14 -11.17 36.37
N HIS A 130 41.14 -11.87 36.89
CA HIS A 130 42.28 -12.32 36.09
C HIS A 130 41.85 -13.30 35.00
N ARG A 131 40.98 -14.26 35.34
CA ARG A 131 40.43 -15.24 34.38
C ARG A 131 39.41 -14.61 33.45
N PHE A 132 38.48 -13.84 34.00
CA PHE A 132 37.38 -13.22 33.27
C PHE A 132 37.57 -11.70 33.24
N ARG A 133 38.48 -11.23 32.38
CA ARG A 133 38.87 -9.81 32.30
C ARG A 133 37.70 -8.85 32.06
N LYS A 134 36.63 -9.33 31.41
CA LYS A 134 35.40 -8.55 31.17
C LYS A 134 34.61 -8.27 32.47
N VAL A 135 34.76 -9.10 33.52
CA VAL A 135 34.00 -8.98 34.77
C VAL A 135 34.66 -7.96 35.69
N LYS A 136 34.17 -6.71 35.65
CA LYS A 136 34.76 -5.61 36.44
C LYS A 136 34.32 -5.60 37.91
N HIS A 137 33.13 -6.11 38.23
CA HIS A 137 32.55 -6.08 39.57
C HIS A 137 31.86 -7.39 39.95
N MET A 138 31.88 -7.75 41.24
CA MET A 138 31.28 -8.99 41.74
C MET A 138 29.76 -9.03 41.55
N ARG A 139 29.10 -7.87 41.64
CA ARG A 139 27.66 -7.70 41.36
C ARG A 139 27.25 -8.21 39.97
N TYR A 140 28.19 -8.36 39.02
CA TYR A 140 27.87 -8.91 37.70
C TYR A 140 27.51 -10.39 37.81
N ILE A 141 28.12 -11.14 38.73
CA ILE A 141 27.87 -12.57 38.91
C ILE A 141 26.47 -12.80 39.48
N GLU A 142 26.06 -12.00 40.46
CA GLU A 142 24.68 -12.03 40.99
C GLU A 142 23.68 -11.75 39.88
N ARG A 143 23.91 -10.69 39.09
CA ARG A 143 23.07 -10.34 37.95
C ARG A 143 23.10 -11.41 36.84
N PHE A 144 24.22 -12.09 36.61
CA PHE A 144 24.30 -13.20 35.66
C PHE A 144 23.46 -14.38 36.11
N ARG A 145 23.41 -14.69 37.41
CA ARG A 145 22.50 -15.72 37.95
C ARG A 145 21.04 -15.35 37.68
N GLU A 146 20.65 -14.12 37.98
CA GLU A 146 19.30 -13.61 37.69
C GLU A 146 18.95 -13.72 36.19
N TYR A 147 19.88 -13.39 35.30
CA TYR A 147 19.67 -13.51 33.85
C TYR A 147 19.56 -14.95 33.38
N ILE A 148 20.35 -15.87 33.95
CA ILE A 148 20.28 -17.30 33.64
C ILE A 148 18.95 -17.87 34.11
N GLU A 149 18.53 -17.56 35.33
CA GLU A 149 17.23 -17.97 35.90
C GLU A 149 16.06 -17.38 35.09
N ALA A 150 16.19 -16.15 34.60
CA ALA A 150 15.20 -15.50 33.76
C ALA A 150 15.23 -15.93 32.28
N ASN A 151 15.98 -16.98 31.91
CA ASN A 151 16.10 -17.49 30.53
C ASN A 151 16.67 -16.50 29.50
N GLY A 152 17.57 -15.61 29.93
CA GLY A 152 18.33 -14.73 29.06
C GLY A 152 18.23 -13.26 29.43
N THR A 153 19.05 -12.45 28.76
CA THR A 153 19.08 -11.01 28.99
C THR A 153 17.86 -10.31 28.38
N ARG A 154 17.53 -9.12 28.91
CA ARG A 154 16.48 -8.25 28.35
C ARG A 154 16.68 -8.01 26.84
N LEU A 155 17.92 -7.77 26.42
CA LEU A 155 18.26 -7.47 25.03
C LEU A 155 18.09 -8.69 24.12
N GLU A 156 18.51 -9.88 24.55
CA GLU A 156 18.30 -11.12 23.80
C GLU A 156 16.80 -11.41 23.63
N LYS A 157 16.00 -11.21 24.69
CA LYS A 157 14.55 -11.35 24.61
C LYS A 157 13.94 -10.36 23.63
N LEU A 158 14.34 -9.08 23.67
CA LEU A 158 13.89 -8.07 22.72
C LEU A 158 14.25 -8.45 21.27
N LYS A 159 15.47 -8.94 21.05
CA LYS A 159 15.92 -9.38 19.73
C LYS A 159 15.07 -10.52 19.19
N ARG A 160 14.82 -11.55 20.01
CA ARG A 160 13.93 -12.68 19.65
C ARG A 160 12.50 -12.22 19.35
N ILE A 161 11.97 -11.26 20.12
CA ILE A 161 10.65 -10.68 19.89
C ILE A 161 10.63 -9.94 18.55
N LYS A 162 11.63 -9.08 18.25
CA LYS A 162 11.72 -8.37 16.97
C LYS A 162 11.85 -9.32 15.77
N GLU A 163 12.72 -10.33 15.86
CA GLU A 163 12.87 -11.35 14.82
C GLU A 163 11.56 -12.10 14.55
N PHE A 164 10.85 -12.49 15.61
CA PHE A 164 9.54 -13.13 15.48
C PHE A 164 8.49 -12.20 14.88
N MET A 165 8.41 -10.95 15.35
CA MET A 165 7.51 -9.94 14.81
C MET A 165 7.77 -9.72 13.32
N TRP A 166 9.04 -9.66 12.91
CA TRP A 166 9.40 -9.49 11.51
C TRP A 166 8.93 -10.65 10.64
N ASN A 167 9.10 -11.89 11.11
CA ASN A 167 8.65 -13.08 10.39
C ASN A 167 7.12 -13.16 10.29
N GLU A 168 6.40 -12.80 11.35
CA GLU A 168 4.93 -12.88 11.42
C GLU A 168 4.21 -11.65 10.84
N PHE A 169 4.87 -10.51 10.71
CA PHE A 169 4.27 -9.24 10.25
C PHE A 169 3.54 -9.39 8.91
N TYR A 170 4.03 -10.29 8.06
CA TYR A 170 3.47 -10.59 6.75
C TYR A 170 2.17 -11.38 6.80
N VAL A 171 2.05 -12.27 7.78
CA VAL A 171 0.87 -13.10 7.98
C VAL A 171 -0.17 -12.31 8.77
N LYS A 172 0.28 -11.54 9.76
CA LYS A 172 -0.56 -10.81 10.71
C LYS A 172 -0.18 -9.33 10.70
N ARG A 173 -1.07 -8.49 10.16
CA ARG A 173 -0.89 -7.02 10.14
C ARG A 173 -0.83 -6.38 11.54
N THR A 174 -1.15 -7.11 12.61
CA THR A 174 -1.18 -6.61 13.98
C THR A 174 0.14 -6.86 14.72
N ILE A 175 1.11 -5.95 14.53
CA ILE A 175 2.46 -6.03 15.13
C ILE A 175 2.43 -6.17 16.66
N GLU A 176 1.57 -5.41 17.33
CA GLU A 176 1.53 -5.32 18.80
C GLU A 176 1.13 -6.65 19.46
N LYS A 177 0.05 -7.28 18.97
CA LYS A 177 -0.45 -8.55 19.50
C LYS A 177 0.61 -9.66 19.36
N THR A 178 1.31 -9.67 18.23
CA THR A 178 2.38 -10.63 17.94
C THR A 178 3.57 -10.47 18.90
N ALA A 179 3.94 -9.22 19.21
CA ALA A 179 5.01 -8.93 20.18
C ALA A 179 4.64 -9.43 21.58
N ILE A 180 3.41 -9.15 22.05
CA ILE A 180 2.92 -9.57 23.37
C ILE A 180 2.83 -11.10 23.46
N GLN A 181 2.33 -11.75 22.40
CA GLN A 181 2.29 -13.21 22.33
C GLN A 181 3.68 -13.80 22.51
N LYS A 182 4.67 -13.30 21.76
CA LYS A 182 6.04 -13.81 21.85
C LYS A 182 6.70 -13.54 23.20
N ALA A 183 6.40 -12.40 23.82
CA ALA A 183 6.91 -12.08 25.13
C ALA A 183 6.38 -13.05 26.20
N ARG A 184 5.11 -13.48 26.12
CA ARG A 184 4.53 -14.50 27.00
C ARG A 184 5.21 -15.86 26.81
N GLU A 185 5.53 -16.25 25.58
CA GLU A 185 6.31 -17.48 25.29
C GLU A 185 7.74 -17.45 25.86
N LEU A 186 8.28 -16.26 26.16
CA LEU A 186 9.61 -16.05 26.75
C LEU A 186 9.56 -15.78 28.26
N ASP A 187 8.42 -16.08 28.90
CA ASP A 187 8.11 -15.80 30.32
C ASP A 187 8.36 -14.34 30.71
N TRP A 188 8.17 -13.40 29.77
CA TRP A 188 8.38 -11.98 30.00
C TRP A 188 7.05 -11.25 30.20
N ASN A 189 6.40 -11.56 31.32
CA ASN A 189 5.04 -11.10 31.63
C ASN A 189 4.91 -9.57 31.76
N ASN A 190 6.00 -8.87 32.11
CA ASN A 190 6.03 -7.41 32.26
C ASN A 190 6.35 -6.66 30.96
N PHE A 191 6.50 -7.36 29.82
CA PHE A 191 6.76 -6.72 28.55
C PHE A 191 5.53 -5.98 28.05
N LYS A 192 5.68 -4.68 27.76
CA LYS A 192 4.68 -3.87 27.06
C LYS A 192 5.22 -3.50 25.69
N ALA A 193 4.42 -3.74 24.65
CA ALA A 193 4.71 -3.27 23.30
C ALA A 193 4.45 -1.76 23.21
N SER A 194 5.30 -0.95 23.85
CA SER A 194 5.16 0.50 23.88
C SER A 194 5.19 1.10 22.47
N GLU A 195 4.55 2.26 22.29
CA GLU A 195 4.58 2.99 21.02
C GLU A 195 6.02 3.27 20.56
N SER A 196 6.91 3.61 21.49
CA SER A 196 8.34 3.80 21.21
C SER A 196 9.02 2.53 20.68
N PHE A 197 8.70 1.36 21.24
CA PHE A 197 9.22 0.07 20.76
C PHE A 197 8.71 -0.24 19.35
N ILE A 198 7.41 -0.04 19.11
CA ILE A 198 6.79 -0.25 17.80
C ILE A 198 7.34 0.73 16.76
N ALA A 199 7.52 2.00 17.10
CA ALA A 199 8.10 3.01 16.23
C ALA A 199 9.57 2.68 15.89
N ALA A 200 10.36 2.25 16.88
CA ALA A 200 11.73 1.80 16.65
C ALA A 200 11.78 0.58 15.73
N PHE A 201 10.93 -0.42 15.96
CA PHE A 201 10.81 -1.60 15.10
C PHE A 201 10.42 -1.21 13.66
N LYS A 202 9.41 -0.34 13.49
CA LYS A 202 9.01 0.15 12.17
C LYS A 202 10.13 0.89 11.46
N ARG A 203 10.88 1.75 12.18
CA ARG A 203 12.02 2.51 11.64
C ARG A 203 13.15 1.59 11.21
N GLU A 204 13.52 0.63 12.05
CA GLU A 204 14.56 -0.36 11.81
C GLU A 204 14.28 -1.19 10.55
N HIS A 205 13.01 -1.53 10.33
CA HIS A 205 12.56 -2.31 9.18
C HIS A 205 11.95 -1.49 8.04
N ARG A 206 12.05 -0.16 8.09
CA ARG A 206 11.50 0.79 7.09
C ARG A 206 10.01 0.59 6.79
N ILE A 207 9.22 0.13 7.77
CA ILE A 207 7.78 -0.07 7.66
C ILE A 207 7.08 1.28 7.81
N SER A 208 6.71 1.91 6.69
CA SER A 208 5.83 3.08 6.70
C SER A 208 4.37 2.65 6.59
N SER A 209 3.47 3.41 7.24
CA SER A 209 2.03 3.30 7.04
C SER A 209 1.72 3.61 5.57
N GLY A 210 1.47 2.57 4.76
CA GLY A 210 1.11 2.70 3.35
C GLY A 210 2.03 2.01 2.36
N ARG A 211 3.25 1.58 2.74
CA ARG A 211 4.12 0.77 1.86
C ARG A 211 4.19 -0.67 2.36
N ALA A 212 3.84 -1.60 1.48
CA ALA A 212 4.14 -3.01 1.69
C ALA A 212 5.66 -3.19 1.60
N VAL A 213 6.34 -3.19 2.74
CA VAL A 213 7.72 -3.69 2.83
C VAL A 213 7.62 -5.20 2.75
N PHE A 214 8.30 -5.86 1.81
CA PHE A 214 8.36 -7.33 1.67
C PHE A 214 9.71 -7.84 2.19
N PRO A 215 9.80 -9.02 2.84
CA PRO A 215 11.05 -9.47 3.42
C PRO A 215 11.91 -10.11 2.32
N HIS A 216 13.21 -9.86 2.44
CA HIS A 216 14.26 -10.43 1.61
C HIS A 216 14.33 -11.96 1.77
N GLN A 217 13.51 -12.69 1.02
CA GLN A 217 13.78 -14.09 0.67
C GLN A 217 13.40 -14.26 -0.81
N ASP A 218 14.44 -14.32 -1.64
CA ASP A 218 14.48 -14.74 -3.05
C ASP A 218 13.29 -14.31 -3.92
N ARG A 219 12.96 -13.03 -3.86
CA ARG A 219 12.19 -12.38 -4.93
C ARG A 219 13.06 -11.31 -5.54
N GLN A 220 13.44 -11.52 -6.80
CA GLN A 220 13.90 -10.42 -7.64
C GLN A 220 12.77 -9.37 -7.65
N LEU A 221 13.03 -8.23 -7.01
CA LEU A 221 12.24 -7.04 -7.21
C LEU A 221 12.48 -6.61 -8.66
N LEU A 222 11.56 -7.01 -9.54
CA LEU A 222 11.49 -6.47 -10.88
C LEU A 222 10.91 -5.06 -10.73
N ILE A 223 11.82 -4.08 -10.68
CA ILE A 223 11.45 -2.68 -10.80
C ILE A 223 11.06 -2.50 -12.26
N LEU A 224 9.79 -2.17 -12.50
CA LEU A 224 9.38 -1.74 -13.84
C LEU A 224 10.19 -0.49 -14.19
N PRO A 225 10.87 -0.46 -15.35
CA PRO A 225 11.56 0.74 -15.79
C PRO A 225 10.63 1.95 -15.73
N GLU A 226 11.16 3.12 -15.42
CA GLU A 226 10.38 4.36 -15.49
C GLU A 226 9.79 4.53 -16.90
N GLY A 227 8.57 5.06 -16.98
CA GLY A 227 7.81 5.12 -18.24
C GLY A 227 7.14 3.80 -18.68
N SER A 228 7.30 2.69 -17.94
CA SER A 228 6.65 1.42 -18.29
C SER A 228 5.13 1.42 -18.08
N THR A 229 4.61 2.24 -17.15
CA THR A 229 3.18 2.29 -16.84
C THR A 229 2.33 2.66 -18.07
N PRO A 230 2.65 3.72 -18.84
CA PRO A 230 2.05 3.98 -20.15
C PRO A 230 1.99 2.79 -21.11
N HIS A 231 3.07 2.00 -21.17
CA HIS A 231 3.19 0.86 -22.08
C HIS A 231 2.39 -0.36 -21.62
N ILE A 232 2.27 -0.56 -20.31
CA ILE A 232 1.56 -1.69 -19.70
C ILE A 232 0.07 -1.39 -19.54
N GLN A 233 -0.29 -0.11 -19.35
CA GLN A 233 -1.64 0.33 -18.99
C GLN A 233 -2.14 1.42 -19.95
N PRO A 234 -2.48 1.08 -21.20
CA PRO A 234 -2.96 2.05 -22.20
C PRO A 234 -4.23 2.81 -21.76
N GLN A 235 -5.01 2.25 -20.84
CA GLN A 235 -6.20 2.88 -20.27
C GLN A 235 -5.84 4.07 -19.37
N ASP A 236 -4.70 4.03 -18.67
CA ASP A 236 -4.21 5.09 -17.80
C ASP A 236 -3.79 6.35 -18.59
N LEU A 237 -3.50 6.18 -19.89
CA LEU A 237 -3.12 7.29 -20.78
C LEU A 237 -4.31 8.12 -21.27
N SER A 238 -5.53 7.55 -21.28
CA SER A 238 -6.69 8.20 -21.88
C SER A 238 -7.98 8.01 -21.08
N LEU A 239 -8.48 6.78 -20.99
CA LEU A 239 -9.77 6.44 -20.40
C LEU A 239 -9.84 6.84 -18.92
N PHE A 240 -8.87 6.45 -18.09
CA PHE A 240 -8.93 6.75 -16.65
C PHE A 240 -8.66 8.21 -16.31
N ARG A 241 -7.87 8.91 -17.12
CA ARG A 241 -7.73 10.39 -17.00
C ARG A 241 -9.08 11.07 -17.25
N SER A 242 -9.77 10.63 -18.29
CA SER A 242 -11.10 11.13 -18.65
C SER A 242 -12.15 10.79 -17.60
N TRP A 243 -12.09 9.58 -17.05
CA TRP A 243 -12.93 9.14 -15.94
C TRP A 243 -12.72 10.02 -14.71
N ARG A 244 -11.47 10.21 -14.30
CA ARG A 244 -11.09 11.03 -13.14
C ARG A 244 -11.54 12.47 -13.31
N PHE A 245 -11.36 13.04 -14.50
CA PHE A 245 -11.82 14.39 -14.79
C PHE A 245 -13.34 14.54 -14.63
N ILE A 246 -14.15 13.63 -15.19
CA ILE A 246 -15.61 13.70 -15.04
C ILE A 246 -16.01 13.56 -13.57
N HIS A 247 -15.38 12.62 -12.85
CA HIS A 247 -15.60 12.39 -11.43
C HIS A 247 -15.35 13.66 -10.60
N GLU A 248 -14.16 14.24 -10.71
CA GLU A 248 -13.76 15.45 -9.99
C GLU A 248 -14.70 16.62 -10.30
N LYS A 249 -15.18 16.75 -11.54
CA LYS A 249 -16.15 17.80 -11.91
C LYS A 249 -17.52 17.61 -11.27
N ILE A 250 -18.04 16.38 -11.23
CA ILE A 250 -19.32 16.09 -10.57
C ILE A 250 -19.19 16.31 -9.06
N GLU A 251 -18.11 15.81 -8.44
CA GLU A 251 -17.88 16.00 -7.00
C GLU A 251 -17.73 17.47 -6.62
N HIS A 252 -16.98 18.25 -7.41
CA HIS A 252 -16.82 19.67 -7.19
C HIS A 252 -18.17 20.41 -7.24
N TYR A 253 -19.05 20.04 -8.17
CA TYR A 253 -20.41 20.59 -8.23
C TYR A 253 -21.22 20.25 -6.97
N VAL A 254 -21.17 18.99 -6.51
CA VAL A 254 -21.88 18.55 -5.30
C VAL A 254 -21.39 19.31 -4.07
N HIS A 255 -20.08 19.52 -3.98
CA HIS A 255 -19.46 20.24 -2.87
C HIS A 255 -19.86 21.74 -2.83
N ILE A 256 -19.80 22.43 -3.97
CA ILE A 256 -20.15 23.87 -4.06
C ILE A 256 -21.63 24.09 -3.73
N ASN A 257 -22.52 23.28 -4.28
CA ASN A 257 -23.96 23.49 -4.14
C ASN A 257 -24.52 22.93 -2.83
N GLN A 258 -23.66 22.46 -1.91
CA GLN A 258 -24.03 21.90 -0.61
C GLN A 258 -25.24 20.95 -0.68
N THR A 259 -25.27 20.12 -1.72
CA THR A 259 -26.38 19.17 -1.90
C THR A 259 -26.37 18.27 -0.65
N GLU A 260 -27.49 18.21 0.09
CA GLU A 260 -27.63 17.46 1.36
C GLU A 260 -27.45 15.96 1.10
N MET A 261 -26.20 15.55 0.91
CA MET A 261 -25.89 14.24 0.39
C MET A 261 -24.87 13.52 1.26
N ASN A 262 -25.24 12.29 1.56
CA ASN A 262 -24.32 11.34 2.12
C ASN A 262 -23.46 10.77 0.99
N LEU A 263 -22.41 11.50 0.60
CA LEU A 263 -21.38 11.06 -0.36
C LEU A 263 -20.78 9.68 0.00
N ASN A 264 -20.92 9.24 1.26
CA ASN A 264 -20.44 7.95 1.74
C ASN A 264 -21.41 6.80 1.48
N HIS A 265 -22.57 7.04 0.87
CA HIS A 265 -23.52 5.99 0.57
C HIS A 265 -23.07 5.17 -0.66
N ARG A 266 -23.00 3.84 -0.52
CA ARG A 266 -22.57 2.92 -1.58
C ARG A 266 -23.31 3.12 -2.91
N GLN A 267 -24.60 3.47 -2.85
CA GLN A 267 -25.42 3.69 -4.05
C GLN A 267 -24.93 4.88 -4.87
N TYR A 268 -24.48 5.96 -4.22
CA TYR A 268 -23.94 7.13 -4.92
C TYR A 268 -22.72 6.75 -5.75
N PHE A 269 -21.78 6.01 -5.15
CA PHE A 269 -20.60 5.51 -5.88
C PHE A 269 -20.99 4.67 -7.10
N ILE A 270 -21.96 3.75 -6.95
CA ILE A 270 -22.42 2.90 -8.04
C ILE A 270 -23.05 3.75 -9.16
N ASN A 271 -23.97 4.67 -8.82
CA ASN A 271 -24.63 5.53 -9.80
C ASN A 271 -23.61 6.41 -10.53
N MET A 272 -22.71 7.05 -9.79
CA MET A 272 -21.69 7.92 -10.35
C MET A 272 -20.75 7.15 -11.29
N HIS A 273 -20.24 5.97 -10.90
CA HIS A 273 -19.42 5.15 -11.79
C HIS A 273 -20.20 4.69 -13.03
N SER A 274 -21.47 4.34 -12.87
CA SER A 274 -22.35 3.93 -13.98
C SER A 274 -22.55 5.06 -14.97
N ILE A 275 -22.76 6.29 -14.48
CA ILE A 275 -22.88 7.48 -15.32
C ILE A 275 -21.57 7.75 -16.04
N ILE A 276 -20.42 7.77 -15.37
CA ILE A 276 -19.14 8.04 -16.05
C ILE A 276 -18.86 6.97 -17.11
N HIS A 277 -19.08 5.70 -16.78
CA HIS A 277 -18.94 4.61 -17.74
C HIS A 277 -19.87 4.81 -18.95
N ASN A 278 -21.14 5.14 -18.71
CA ASN A 278 -22.09 5.45 -19.77
C ASN A 278 -21.60 6.62 -20.64
N GLN A 279 -21.17 7.73 -20.04
CA GLN A 279 -20.69 8.90 -20.77
C GLN A 279 -19.48 8.54 -21.65
N LEU A 280 -18.48 7.84 -21.11
CA LEU A 280 -17.27 7.46 -21.85
C LEU A 280 -17.50 6.35 -22.89
N SER A 281 -18.59 5.61 -22.78
CA SER A 281 -19.00 4.61 -23.77
C SER A 281 -19.62 5.24 -25.03
N ALA A 282 -19.92 6.54 -25.01
CA ALA A 282 -20.51 7.22 -26.15
C ALA A 282 -19.59 7.17 -27.39
N PRO A 283 -20.14 7.03 -28.62
CA PRO A 283 -19.35 6.81 -29.84
C PRO A 283 -18.26 7.85 -30.11
N GLN A 284 -18.48 9.10 -29.70
CA GLN A 284 -17.52 10.20 -29.91
C GLN A 284 -16.22 10.08 -29.09
N PHE A 285 -16.22 9.29 -28.01
CA PHE A 285 -15.02 9.05 -27.20
C PHE A 285 -14.26 7.81 -27.65
N LYS A 286 -14.73 7.09 -28.69
CA LYS A 286 -14.03 5.93 -29.24
C LYS A 286 -12.59 6.26 -29.66
N ASN A 287 -12.39 7.41 -30.31
CA ASN A 287 -11.06 7.86 -30.72
C ASN A 287 -10.18 8.28 -29.53
N LEU A 288 -10.78 8.84 -28.47
CA LEU A 288 -10.09 9.16 -27.23
C LEU A 288 -9.56 7.90 -26.54
N ILE A 289 -10.38 6.85 -26.45
CA ILE A 289 -9.94 5.57 -25.87
C ILE A 289 -8.86 4.95 -26.75
N LYS A 290 -9.06 4.94 -28.08
CA LYS A 290 -8.09 4.43 -29.05
C LYS A 290 -6.74 5.15 -28.95
N SER A 291 -6.74 6.45 -28.66
CA SER A 291 -5.49 7.22 -28.56
C SER A 291 -4.58 6.73 -27.42
N GLY A 292 -5.14 6.23 -26.32
CA GLY A 292 -4.32 5.60 -25.26
C GLY A 292 -3.57 4.38 -25.75
N PHE A 293 -4.21 3.52 -26.56
CA PHE A 293 -3.58 2.34 -27.14
C PHE A 293 -2.52 2.69 -28.22
N VAL A 294 -2.73 3.77 -28.96
CA VAL A 294 -1.74 4.27 -29.93
C VAL A 294 -0.53 4.89 -29.22
N GLN A 295 -0.75 5.68 -28.16
CA GLN A 295 0.33 6.25 -27.34
C GLN A 295 1.15 5.16 -26.64
N ALA A 296 0.51 4.09 -26.20
CA ALA A 296 1.19 2.91 -25.65
C ALA A 296 1.98 2.10 -26.70
N LYS A 297 1.87 2.46 -28.00
CA LYS A 297 2.45 1.74 -29.15
C LYS A 297 1.91 0.32 -29.33
N ILE A 298 0.69 0.05 -28.84
CA ILE A 298 -0.01 -1.24 -29.01
C ILE A 298 -0.73 -1.28 -30.37
N LEU A 299 -1.27 -0.14 -30.80
CA LEU A 299 -1.90 0.02 -32.10
C LEU A 299 -1.04 0.92 -32.99
N ASN A 300 -0.81 0.51 -34.23
CA ASN A 300 -0.07 1.26 -35.25
C ASN A 300 -0.97 2.12 -36.16
N GLU A 301 -2.20 2.36 -35.72
CA GLU A 301 -3.20 3.08 -36.51
C GLU A 301 -3.18 4.58 -36.22
N THR A 302 -3.48 5.39 -37.22
CA THR A 302 -3.76 6.81 -36.98
C THR A 302 -5.09 6.95 -36.24
N VAL A 303 -5.12 7.87 -35.27
CA VAL A 303 -6.34 8.24 -34.56
C VAL A 303 -6.98 9.39 -35.31
N GLY A 304 -8.28 9.32 -35.56
CA GLY A 304 -9.04 10.45 -36.08
C GLY A 304 -9.17 11.58 -35.06
N GLU A 305 -10.10 12.50 -35.30
CA GLU A 305 -10.37 13.60 -34.36
C GLU A 305 -10.68 13.06 -32.94
N ILE A 306 -9.95 13.57 -31.94
CA ILE A 306 -10.11 13.21 -30.53
C ILE A 306 -10.96 14.28 -29.85
N LYS A 307 -12.10 13.87 -29.31
CA LYS A 307 -12.97 14.74 -28.50
C LYS A 307 -12.75 14.46 -27.02
N LYS A 308 -12.45 15.49 -26.22
CA LYS A 308 -12.24 15.35 -24.78
C LYS A 308 -13.56 15.59 -24.01
N PRO A 309 -13.75 14.97 -22.82
CA PRO A 309 -14.95 15.22 -22.02
C PRO A 309 -15.14 16.69 -21.65
N LYS A 310 -14.06 17.44 -21.41
CA LYS A 310 -14.12 18.90 -21.17
C LYS A 310 -14.89 19.62 -22.27
N ASP A 311 -14.62 19.28 -23.53
CA ASP A 311 -15.18 19.98 -24.68
C ASP A 311 -16.59 19.53 -25.05
N VAL A 312 -16.98 18.34 -24.62
CA VAL A 312 -18.24 17.70 -25.01
C VAL A 312 -19.26 17.76 -23.89
N CYS A 313 -18.86 17.42 -22.67
CA CYS A 313 -19.73 17.26 -21.52
C CYS A 313 -19.82 18.54 -20.67
N PHE A 314 -18.77 19.38 -20.68
CA PHE A 314 -18.62 20.48 -19.71
C PHE A 314 -18.52 21.89 -20.35
N LYS A 315 -18.99 22.07 -21.59
CA LYS A 315 -19.23 23.40 -22.17
C LYS A 315 -20.56 23.96 -21.65
N LEU A 316 -20.60 24.29 -20.37
CA LEU A 316 -21.81 24.66 -19.63
C LEU A 316 -21.76 26.16 -19.31
N TYR A 317 -22.27 26.99 -20.22
CA TYR A 317 -22.43 28.42 -19.99
C TYR A 317 -23.89 28.69 -19.62
N ASP A 318 -24.19 28.78 -18.32
CA ASP A 318 -25.52 29.09 -17.75
C ASP A 318 -26.68 28.30 -18.40
N LEU A 319 -26.49 26.99 -18.55
CA LEU A 319 -27.49 26.11 -19.14
C LEU A 319 -28.41 25.50 -18.08
N ASP A 320 -29.71 25.66 -18.27
CA ASP A 320 -30.74 24.99 -17.49
C ASP A 320 -30.88 23.52 -17.91
N CYS A 321 -31.39 22.71 -16.99
CA CYS A 321 -31.65 21.31 -17.27
C CYS A 321 -32.69 21.16 -18.40
N SER A 322 -32.41 20.28 -19.36
CA SER A 322 -33.30 20.00 -20.50
C SER A 322 -34.55 19.20 -20.14
N VAL A 323 -34.72 18.81 -18.88
CA VAL A 323 -35.91 18.08 -18.43
C VAL A 323 -37.05 19.07 -18.19
N ILE A 324 -38.22 18.80 -18.78
CA ILE A 324 -39.39 19.69 -18.70
C ILE A 324 -39.78 19.91 -17.23
N GLY A 325 -39.86 21.17 -16.83
CA GLY A 325 -40.22 21.58 -15.46
C GLY A 325 -39.05 21.56 -14.46
N CYS A 326 -37.81 21.41 -14.93
CA CYS A 326 -36.62 21.52 -14.10
C CYS A 326 -35.94 22.88 -14.30
N GLU A 327 -35.78 23.63 -13.21
CA GLU A 327 -35.11 24.94 -13.18
C GLU A 327 -33.68 24.84 -12.59
N GLU A 328 -33.20 23.62 -12.39
CA GLU A 328 -31.87 23.37 -11.81
C GLU A 328 -30.76 23.56 -12.83
N ARG A 329 -29.62 24.06 -12.34
CA ARG A 329 -28.43 24.26 -13.17
C ARG A 329 -27.86 22.93 -13.67
N THR A 330 -27.40 22.94 -14.91
CA THR A 330 -26.77 21.78 -15.54
C THR A 330 -25.40 21.47 -14.93
N VAL A 331 -25.17 20.18 -14.65
CA VAL A 331 -23.87 19.64 -14.21
C VAL A 331 -23.08 19.07 -15.37
N LEU A 332 -23.78 18.43 -16.31
CA LEU A 332 -23.17 17.68 -17.39
C LEU A 332 -24.09 17.63 -18.61
N THR A 333 -23.51 17.79 -19.80
CA THR A 333 -24.17 17.50 -21.06
C THR A 333 -23.96 16.03 -21.44
N CYS A 334 -25.05 15.30 -21.67
CA CYS A 334 -24.97 13.89 -22.01
C CYS A 334 -24.29 13.69 -23.37
N ALA A 335 -23.26 12.87 -23.36
CA ALA A 335 -22.46 12.49 -24.49
C ALA A 335 -23.28 11.83 -25.62
N TRP A 336 -24.33 11.07 -25.27
CA TRP A 336 -25.19 10.33 -26.17
C TRP A 336 -26.29 11.20 -26.80
N CYS A 337 -27.18 11.76 -25.97
CA CYS A 337 -28.37 12.47 -26.43
C CYS A 337 -28.23 14.00 -26.49
N LYS A 338 -27.10 14.56 -26.06
CA LYS A 338 -26.83 16.00 -26.00
C LYS A 338 -27.73 16.81 -25.05
N GLN A 339 -28.51 16.14 -24.21
CA GLN A 339 -29.31 16.81 -23.17
C GLN A 339 -28.42 17.36 -22.06
N HIS A 340 -28.77 18.54 -21.56
CA HIS A 340 -28.14 19.20 -20.42
C HIS A 340 -28.85 18.73 -19.14
N LEU A 341 -28.12 18.09 -18.22
CA LEU A 341 -28.70 17.45 -17.05
C LEU A 341 -28.17 18.08 -15.77
N CYS A 342 -29.09 18.47 -14.88
CA CYS A 342 -28.75 18.80 -13.50
C CYS A 342 -28.36 17.54 -12.73
N TYR A 343 -27.87 17.74 -11.51
CA TYR A 343 -27.42 16.65 -10.65
C TYR A 343 -28.50 15.58 -10.41
N PHE A 344 -29.71 16.00 -10.05
CA PHE A 344 -30.84 15.11 -9.77
C PHE A 344 -31.19 14.22 -10.97
N HIS A 345 -31.33 14.83 -12.15
CA HIS A 345 -31.66 14.09 -13.38
C HIS A 345 -30.52 13.21 -13.89
N LEU A 346 -29.28 13.53 -13.52
CA LEU A 346 -28.11 12.75 -13.90
C LEU A 346 -27.88 11.55 -12.96
N ILE A 347 -27.82 11.77 -11.66
CA ILE A 347 -27.31 10.79 -10.66
C ILE A 347 -28.44 10.13 -9.86
N GLU A 348 -29.46 10.89 -9.44
CA GLU A 348 -30.56 10.35 -8.63
C GLU A 348 -31.59 9.60 -9.49
N ASN A 349 -32.00 10.20 -10.60
CA ASN A 349 -32.85 9.55 -11.61
C ASN A 349 -32.06 8.67 -12.59
N LEU A 350 -30.73 8.62 -12.43
CA LEU A 350 -29.81 7.75 -13.15
C LEU A 350 -29.99 7.76 -14.69
N HIS A 351 -29.42 8.75 -15.35
CA HIS A 351 -29.49 8.90 -16.81
C HIS A 351 -28.52 7.97 -17.58
N LEU A 352 -29.01 6.84 -18.06
CA LEU A 352 -28.22 5.84 -18.80
C LEU A 352 -28.73 5.61 -20.23
N HIS A 353 -27.83 5.25 -21.13
CA HIS A 353 -28.13 4.78 -22.49
C HIS A 353 -27.60 3.35 -22.59
N LEU A 354 -28.50 2.40 -22.85
CA LEU A 354 -28.20 0.96 -22.93
C LEU A 354 -28.12 0.47 -24.38
#